data_AF-A0A963CRS1-F1
#
_entry.id   AF-A0A963CRS1-F1
#
_cell.length_a   1.000
_cell.length_b   1.000
_cell.length_c   1.000
_cell.angle_alpha   90.00
_cell.angle_beta   90.00
_cell.angle_gamma   90.00
#
_symmetry.space_group_name_H-M   'P 1'
#
loop_
_entity.id
_entity.type
_entity.pdbx_description
1 polymer ?
#
loop_
_entity_poly.entity_id
_entity_poly.type
_entity_poly.pdbx_seq_one_letter_code
_entity_poly.pdbx_strand_id
1 'polypeptide(L)'
;TVLVAKFYRPGRWSDATIIEEHSFSLSLAEEEIPVVAPLVAPSGETLHQFQGYRFSLFPRQGGRWPEFDNPDNLTWVGRFLGRIHLLG
;
A
#
# COMPACT_ATOMS: atom_id res chain seq x y z
N THR A 1 6.78 -17.06 -4.46
CA THR A 1 6.48 -16.06 -3.43
C THR A 1 5.00 -16.07 -3.14
N VAL A 2 4.59 -15.96 -1.86
CA VAL A 2 3.17 -15.87 -1.51
C VAL A 2 2.70 -14.44 -1.71
N LEU A 3 1.53 -14.26 -2.30
CA LEU A 3 0.95 -12.96 -2.61
C LEU A 3 -0.37 -12.76 -1.86
N VAL A 4 -0.74 -11.49 -1.70
CA VAL A 4 -2.07 -11.09 -1.24
C VAL A 4 -2.78 -10.38 -2.39
N ALA A 5 -4.00 -10.81 -2.71
CA ALA A 5 -4.86 -10.12 -3.66
C ALA A 5 -5.84 -9.21 -2.90
N LYS A 6 -5.81 -7.90 -3.18
CA LYS A 6 -6.78 -6.93 -2.66
C LYS A 6 -7.85 -6.72 -3.71
N PHE A 7 -9.06 -7.22 -3.48
CA PHE A 7 -10.22 -6.96 -4.33
C PHE A 7 -10.93 -5.69 -3.87
N TYR A 8 -11.09 -4.73 -4.78
CA TYR A 8 -11.76 -3.47 -4.51
C TYR A 8 -13.27 -3.64 -4.64
N ARG A 9 -14.03 -3.19 -3.63
CA ARG A 9 -15.50 -3.17 -3.67
C ARG A 9 -15.98 -2.33 -4.87
N PRO A 10 -16.80 -2.87 -5.78
CA PRO A 10 -17.35 -2.11 -6.91
C PRO A 10 -18.07 -0.83 -6.46
N GLY A 11 -17.90 0.25 -7.22
CA GLY A 11 -18.55 1.55 -6.95
C GLY A 11 -18.00 2.34 -5.75
N ARG A 12 -17.09 1.78 -4.93
CA ARG A 12 -16.55 2.49 -3.76
C ARG A 12 -15.51 3.56 -4.12
N TRP A 13 -14.69 3.27 -5.14
CA TRP A 13 -13.60 4.11 -5.63
C TRP A 13 -13.54 4.07 -7.15
N SER A 14 -13.11 5.17 -7.76
CA SER A 14 -12.80 5.25 -9.19
C SER A 14 -11.46 4.58 -9.50
N ASP A 15 -11.21 4.23 -10.76
CA ASP A 15 -9.90 3.68 -11.16
C ASP A 15 -8.78 4.70 -10.90
N ALA A 16 -9.03 5.98 -11.21
CA ALA A 16 -8.08 7.07 -10.96
C ALA A 16 -7.68 7.17 -9.47
N THR A 17 -8.65 7.07 -8.56
CA THR A 17 -8.38 7.11 -7.11
C THR A 17 -7.56 5.90 -6.64
N ILE A 18 -7.84 4.72 -7.18
CA ILE A 18 -7.08 3.51 -6.82
C ILE A 18 -5.65 3.61 -7.37
N ILE A 19 -5.50 4.09 -8.60
CA ILE A 19 -4.19 4.29 -9.24
C ILE A 19 -3.39 5.37 -8.50
N GLU A 20 -4.02 6.45 -8.04
CA GLU A 20 -3.39 7.46 -7.19
C GLU A 20 -2.85 6.85 -5.88
N GLU A 21 -3.65 6.04 -5.17
CA GLU A 21 -3.20 5.30 -3.98
C GLU A 21 -1.98 4.41 -4.29
N HIS A 22 -2.00 3.72 -5.43
CA HIS A 22 -0.88 2.89 -5.86
C HIS A 22 0.38 3.69 -6.16
N SER A 23 0.26 4.78 -6.93
CA SER A 23 1.36 5.68 -7.25
C SER A 23 1.97 6.27 -5.98
N PHE A 24 1.14 6.74 -5.05
CA PHE A 24 1.63 7.26 -3.77
C PHE A 24 2.34 6.17 -2.96
N SER A 25 1.77 4.96 -2.87
CA SER A 25 2.39 3.84 -2.15
C SER A 25 3.72 3.41 -2.78
N LEU A 26 3.86 3.50 -4.10
CA LEU A 26 5.12 3.25 -4.80
C LEU A 26 6.16 4.32 -4.45
N SER A 27 5.80 5.60 -4.48
CA SER A 27 6.71 6.69 -4.09
C SER A 27 7.14 6.59 -2.62
N LEU A 28 6.24 6.21 -1.71
CA LEU A 28 6.60 5.95 -0.31
C LEU A 28 7.63 4.81 -0.19
N ALA A 29 7.47 3.74 -0.98
CA ALA A 29 8.42 2.64 -0.99
C ALA A 29 9.78 3.03 -1.59
N GLU A 30 9.80 3.88 -2.63
CA GLU A 30 11.03 4.44 -3.21
C GLU A 30 11.81 5.28 -2.19
N GLU A 31 11.10 6.00 -1.32
CA GLU A 31 11.67 6.76 -0.20
C GLU A 31 11.99 5.90 1.04
N GLU A 32 11.98 4.57 0.94
CA GLU A 32 12.23 3.63 2.05
C GLU A 32 11.32 3.89 3.28
N ILE A 33 10.08 4.31 3.04
CA ILE A 33 9.03 4.37 4.07
C ILE A 33 8.39 2.97 4.13
N PRO A 34 8.19 2.38 5.32
CA PRO A 34 7.72 1.00 5.46
C PRO A 34 6.24 0.87 5.08
N VAL A 35 5.99 0.68 3.79
CA VAL A 35 4.69 0.34 3.21
C VAL A 35 4.81 -0.92 2.36
N VAL A 36 3.67 -1.57 2.10
CA VAL A 36 3.60 -2.67 1.13
C VAL A 36 2.95 -2.12 -0.14
N ALA A 37 3.78 -1.69 -1.09
CA ALA A 37 3.31 -1.21 -2.39
C ALA A 37 2.75 -2.36 -3.26
N PRO A 38 1.82 -2.07 -4.19
CA PRO A 38 1.34 -3.06 -5.14
C PRO A 38 2.46 -3.48 -6.10
N LEU A 39 2.40 -4.73 -6.57
CA LEU A 39 3.27 -5.22 -7.63
C LEU A 39 2.91 -4.54 -8.95
N VAL A 40 3.93 -4.04 -9.64
CA VAL A 40 3.82 -3.53 -11.01
C VAL A 40 3.93 -4.72 -11.97
N ALA A 41 2.90 -4.94 -12.78
CA ALA A 41 2.92 -5.98 -13.80
C ALA A 41 3.93 -5.64 -14.91
N PRO A 42 4.35 -6.61 -15.74
CA PRO A 42 5.19 -6.33 -16.90
C PRO A 42 4.58 -5.30 -17.89
N SER A 43 3.26 -5.12 -17.87
CA SER A 43 2.56 -4.07 -18.64
C SER A 43 2.72 -2.66 -18.05
N GLY A 44 3.27 -2.53 -16.84
CA GLY A 44 3.37 -1.27 -16.09
C GLY A 44 2.17 -0.98 -15.18
N GLU A 45 1.12 -1.81 -15.22
CA GLU A 45 -0.11 -1.60 -14.44
C GLU A 45 -0.05 -2.25 -13.07
N THR A 46 -0.71 -1.63 -12.10
CA THR A 46 -0.89 -2.13 -10.73
C THR A 46 -2.35 -2.47 -10.40
N LEU A 47 -3.30 -1.98 -11.21
CA LEU A 47 -4.73 -2.25 -11.09
C LEU A 47 -5.17 -3.18 -12.21
N HIS A 48 -5.80 -4.29 -11.87
CA HIS A 48 -6.27 -5.31 -12.80
C HIS A 48 -7.77 -5.51 -12.66
N GLN A 49 -8.37 -6.19 -13.65
CA GLN A 49 -9.79 -6.54 -13.63
C GLN A 49 -9.99 -8.03 -13.90
N PHE A 50 -10.90 -8.65 -13.16
CA PHE A 50 -11.34 -10.02 -13.37
C PHE A 50 -12.83 -10.16 -13.03
N GLN A 51 -13.63 -10.65 -14.00
CA GLN A 51 -15.08 -10.85 -13.85
C GLN A 51 -15.83 -9.62 -13.27
N GLY A 52 -15.49 -8.42 -13.72
CA GLY A 52 -16.10 -7.17 -13.24
C GLY A 52 -15.56 -6.65 -11.91
N TYR A 53 -14.70 -7.40 -11.22
CA TYR A 53 -14.00 -6.94 -10.02
C TYR A 53 -12.64 -6.37 -10.35
N ARG A 54 -12.28 -5.29 -9.66
CA ARG A 54 -10.95 -4.70 -9.73
C ARG A 54 -10.09 -5.27 -8.61
N PHE A 55 -8.82 -5.55 -8.88
CA PHE A 55 -7.91 -6.09 -7.87
C PHE A 55 -6.45 -5.68 -8.12
N SER A 56 -5.65 -5.81 -7.07
CA SER A 56 -4.20 -5.61 -7.11
C SER A 56 -3.48 -6.67 -6.30
N LEU A 57 -2.22 -6.94 -6.66
CA LEU A 57 -1.39 -7.95 -6.02
C LEU A 57 -0.30 -7.27 -5.19
N PHE A 58 -0.07 -7.78 -3.98
CA PHE A 58 0.92 -7.26 -3.05
C PHE A 58 1.86 -8.37 -2.60
N PRO A 59 3.16 -8.09 -2.39
CA PRO A 59 4.05 -9.06 -1.76
C PRO A 59 3.57 -9.32 -0.33
N ARG A 60 3.43 -10.59 0.05
CA ARG A 60 3.05 -10.92 1.43
C ARG A 60 4.20 -10.57 2.37
N GLN A 61 3.98 -9.57 3.23
CA GLN A 61 4.89 -9.24 4.32
C GLN A 61 4.37 -9.81 5.64
N GLY A 62 5.25 -10.45 6.39
CA GLY A 62 4.98 -10.78 7.78
C GLY A 62 5.20 -9.55 8.65
N GLY A 63 4.54 -9.50 9.80
CA GLY A 63 4.71 -8.41 10.75
C GLY A 63 4.01 -8.73 12.05
N ARG A 64 4.36 -8.00 13.10
CA ARG A 64 3.61 -7.97 14.35
C ARG A 64 2.94 -6.62 14.48
N TRP A 65 1.75 -6.61 15.06
CA TRP A 65 1.10 -5.36 15.40
C TRP A 65 1.95 -4.61 16.43
N PRO A 66 2.16 -3.28 16.28
CA PRO A 66 2.87 -2.50 17.29
C PRO A 66 2.07 -2.45 18.60
N GLU A 67 2.78 -2.60 19.72
CA GLU A 67 2.22 -2.39 21.06
C GLU A 67 2.16 -0.87 21.33
N PHE A 68 0.95 -0.31 21.46
CA PHE A 68 0.75 1.13 21.57
C PHE A 68 0.94 1.69 22.99
N ASP A 69 1.10 0.84 23.99
CA ASP A 69 1.49 1.20 25.35
C ASP A 69 3.00 1.36 25.52
N ASN A 70 3.81 0.94 24.52
CA ASN A 70 5.24 1.17 24.47
C ASN A 70 5.57 2.52 23.78
N PRO A 71 6.14 3.51 24.50
CA PRO A 71 6.50 4.81 23.93
C PRO A 71 7.50 4.76 22.77
N ASP A 72 8.37 3.75 22.72
CA ASP A 72 9.34 3.59 21.63
C ASP A 72 8.64 3.23 20.31
N ASN A 73 7.61 2.38 20.37
CA ASN A 73 6.78 2.06 19.20
C ASN A 73 6.04 3.31 18.70
N LEU A 74 5.49 4.11 19.62
CA LEU A 74 4.82 5.37 19.27
C LEU A 74 5.79 6.37 18.62
N THR A 75 7.03 6.43 19.08
CA THR A 75 8.07 7.28 18.49
C THR A 75 8.33 6.89 17.02
N TRP A 76 8.44 5.60 16.73
CA TRP A 76 8.61 5.12 15.36
C TRP A 76 7.39 5.40 14.48
N VAL A 77 6.19 5.13 14.97
CA VAL A 77 4.94 5.44 14.27
C VAL A 77 4.88 6.93 13.93
N GLY A 78 5.17 7.81 14.91
CA GLY A 78 5.21 9.26 14.69
C GLY A 78 6.23 9.69 13.64
N ARG A 79 7.44 9.10 13.64
CA ARG A 79 8.46 9.35 12.61
C ARG A 79 7.98 8.93 11.22
N PHE A 80 7.37 7.75 11.07
CA PHE A 80 6.86 7.31 9.77
C PHE A 80 5.71 8.17 9.28
N LEU A 81 4.76 8.54 10.16
CA LEU A 81 3.68 9.47 9.80
C LEU A 81 4.23 10.83 9.33
N GLY A 82 5.24 11.37 10.04
CA GLY A 82 5.91 12.60 9.61
C GLY A 82 6.55 12.47 8.23
N ARG A 83 7.21 11.34 7.95
CA ARG A 83 7.82 11.06 6.63
C ARG A 83 6.78 10.92 5.52
N ILE A 84 5.64 10.28 5.80
CA ILE A 84 4.52 10.17 4.85
C ILE A 84 4.01 11.56 4.47
N HIS A 85 3.73 12.42 5.47
CA HIS A 85 3.26 13.79 5.23
C HIS A 85 4.25 14.68 4.47
N LEU A 86 5.55 14.40 4.52
CA LEU A 86 6.55 15.17 3.75
C LEU A 86 6.51 14.83 2.25
N LEU A 87 6.03 13.64 1.89
CA LEU A 87 5.95 13.19 0.50
C LEU A 87 4.60 13.56 -0.16
N GLY A 88 3.52 13.64 0.63
CA GLY A 88 2.17 14.01 0.15
C GLY A 88 1.17 14.23 1.29
#